data_AF-K2FA30-F1
#
_entry.id   AF-K2FA30-F1
#
_cell.length_a   1.000
_cell.length_b   1.000
_cell.length_c   1.000
_cell.angle_alpha   90.00
_cell.angle_beta   90.00
_cell.angle_gamma   90.00
#
_symmetry.space_group_name_H-M   'P 1'
#
loop_
_entity.id
_entity.type
_entity.pdbx_description
1 polymer ?
#
loop_
_entity_poly.entity_id
_entity_poly.type
_entity_poly.pdbx_seq_one_letter_code
_entity_poly.pdbx_strand_id
1 'polypeptide(L)'
;MICKLCKKEKKLINSHIIPKVFFEFLYPESGDRKSLIMIGKNKHNKRRPIGSYEKLLCKECDHMLGVYDDYAQKLLLGDSLKFYPNTSSLAYIIKTYDYFQLKMFFISLLWRSSISNLEEFGLIDCGPYEEKLRQMILENSVGQDDEFSIFIAKFDSKDKKIKKIAESSILLPAKQKIDGLNYSIFYLSNGYKIYLKVDKRKTADVYVKLILKEGRQVAILRMDDYEKTPEYKILLDTVR
;
A
#
# COMPACT_ATOMS: atom_id res chain seq x y z
N MET A 1 -21.17 13.82 14.74
CA MET A 1 -19.83 13.16 14.59
C MET A 1 -18.99 13.97 13.61
N ILE A 2 -17.68 14.08 13.82
CA ILE A 2 -16.79 14.94 13.03
C ILE A 2 -16.01 14.11 11.99
N CYS A 3 -16.05 14.51 10.72
CA CYS A 3 -15.25 13.89 9.66
C CYS A 3 -13.76 14.18 9.86
N LYS A 4 -12.92 13.15 9.85
CA LYS A 4 -11.48 13.30 10.13
C LYS A 4 -10.74 14.11 9.05
N LEU A 5 -11.21 14.08 7.80
CA LEU A 5 -10.62 14.83 6.68
C LEU A 5 -11.06 16.29 6.67
N CYS A 6 -12.35 16.57 6.48
CA CYS A 6 -12.83 17.95 6.33
C CYS A 6 -13.12 18.69 7.65
N LYS A 7 -13.04 17.98 8.80
CA LYS A 7 -13.31 18.51 10.15
C LYS A 7 -14.72 19.10 10.35
N LYS A 8 -15.66 18.84 9.44
CA LYS A 8 -17.07 19.26 9.56
C LYS A 8 -17.90 18.20 10.28
N GLU A 9 -18.93 18.63 11.00
CA GLU A 9 -19.94 17.72 11.54
C GLU A 9 -20.82 17.17 10.42
N LYS A 10 -20.73 15.86 10.19
CA LYS A 10 -21.46 15.14 9.13
C LYS A 10 -21.74 13.70 9.54
N LYS A 11 -22.70 13.06 8.87
CA LYS A 11 -22.88 11.61 8.96
C LYS A 11 -21.64 10.91 8.38
N LEU A 12 -20.97 10.13 9.22
CA LEU A 12 -19.84 9.30 8.81
C LEU A 12 -20.34 7.98 8.21
N ILE A 13 -19.59 7.47 7.23
CA ILE A 13 -19.86 6.19 6.57
C ILE A 13 -18.74 5.19 6.89
N ASN A 14 -18.93 3.91 6.58
CA ASN A 14 -17.85 2.93 6.63
C ASN A 14 -16.86 3.22 5.50
N SER A 15 -15.86 4.06 5.77
CA SER A 15 -14.79 4.39 4.84
C SER A 15 -13.70 3.34 4.87
N HIS A 16 -13.31 2.83 3.70
CA HIS A 16 -12.23 1.85 3.59
C HIS A 16 -10.87 2.52 3.81
N ILE A 17 -10.02 1.89 4.62
CA ILE A 17 -8.63 2.31 4.82
C ILE A 17 -7.77 1.85 3.64
N ILE A 18 -7.85 0.56 3.30
CA ILE A 18 -7.32 -0.03 2.06
C ILE A 18 -8.53 -0.36 1.16
N PRO A 19 -8.53 0.01 -0.12
CA PRO A 19 -9.66 -0.25 -1.01
C PRO A 19 -10.00 -1.74 -1.08
N LYS A 20 -11.31 -2.05 -1.07
CA LYS A 20 -11.82 -3.43 -1.02
C LYS A 20 -11.29 -4.31 -2.15
N VAL A 21 -11.07 -3.75 -3.34
CA VAL A 21 -10.59 -4.50 -4.51
C VAL A 21 -9.22 -5.14 -4.24
N PHE A 22 -8.36 -4.51 -3.45
CA PHE A 22 -7.08 -5.12 -3.06
C PHE A 22 -7.26 -6.35 -2.15
N PHE A 23 -8.44 -6.60 -1.61
CA PHE A 23 -8.75 -7.80 -0.83
C PHE A 23 -9.47 -8.89 -1.64
N GLU A 24 -10.17 -8.52 -2.71
CA GLU A 24 -10.98 -9.44 -3.52
C GLU A 24 -10.14 -10.45 -4.31
N PHE A 25 -8.94 -10.06 -4.77
CA PHE A 25 -8.01 -10.92 -5.51
C PHE A 25 -7.42 -12.10 -4.70
N LEU A 26 -7.71 -12.18 -3.41
CA LEU A 26 -7.16 -13.21 -2.52
C LEU A 26 -7.99 -14.50 -2.50
N TYR A 27 -9.14 -14.54 -3.18
CA TYR A 27 -10.05 -15.68 -3.13
C TYR A 27 -10.19 -16.41 -4.47
N PRO A 28 -10.07 -17.75 -4.50
CA PRO A 28 -10.60 -18.52 -5.61
C PRO A 28 -12.13 -18.39 -5.63
N GLU A 29 -12.73 -18.44 -6.83
CA GLU A 29 -14.18 -18.19 -7.06
C GLU A 29 -15.12 -19.05 -6.18
N SER A 30 -14.61 -20.15 -5.62
CA SER A 30 -15.31 -21.21 -4.88
C SER A 30 -15.07 -21.26 -3.35
N GLY A 31 -14.48 -20.23 -2.72
CA GLY A 31 -14.23 -20.18 -1.27
C GLY A 31 -15.19 -19.31 -0.45
N ASP A 32 -15.21 -19.51 0.88
CA ASP A 32 -16.00 -18.69 1.84
C ASP A 32 -15.47 -17.25 1.87
N ARG A 33 -16.10 -16.37 1.08
CA ARG A 33 -15.76 -14.95 0.84
C ARG A 33 -16.02 -14.05 2.04
N LYS A 34 -15.84 -14.53 3.27
CA LYS A 34 -16.25 -13.81 4.49
C LYS A 34 -15.10 -13.35 5.36
N SER A 35 -13.89 -13.91 5.19
CA SER A 35 -12.78 -13.50 6.03
C SER A 35 -11.40 -13.64 5.42
N LEU A 36 -10.54 -12.65 5.63
CA LEU A 36 -9.13 -12.69 5.28
C LEU A 36 -8.28 -13.06 6.49
N ILE A 37 -7.18 -13.76 6.23
CA ILE A 37 -6.12 -13.95 7.22
C ILE A 37 -5.09 -12.86 6.96
N MET A 38 -5.10 -11.83 7.81
CA MET A 38 -4.02 -10.86 7.85
C MET A 38 -2.95 -11.35 8.80
N ILE A 39 -1.70 -11.25 8.34
CA ILE A 39 -0.56 -11.88 9.01
C ILE A 39 0.41 -10.81 9.47
N GLY A 40 0.82 -10.87 10.74
CA GLY A 40 1.84 -9.99 11.27
C GLY A 40 2.69 -10.64 12.34
N LYS A 41 3.93 -10.16 12.46
CA LYS A 41 4.89 -10.62 13.46
C LYS A 41 4.33 -10.38 14.87
N ASN A 42 4.28 -11.42 15.71
CA ASN A 42 3.81 -11.39 17.10
C ASN A 42 2.34 -10.99 17.31
N LYS A 43 1.50 -10.98 16.27
CA LYS A 43 0.04 -10.83 16.41
C LYS A 43 -0.63 -12.17 16.14
N HIS A 44 -1.67 -12.49 16.91
CA HIS A 44 -2.44 -13.71 16.65
C HIS A 44 -3.11 -13.60 15.29
N ASN A 45 -3.00 -14.65 14.48
CA ASN A 45 -3.68 -14.72 13.18
C ASN A 45 -5.19 -14.70 13.42
N LYS A 46 -5.83 -13.58 13.11
CA LYS A 46 -7.26 -13.42 13.26
C LYS A 46 -7.89 -13.45 11.87
N ARG A 47 -8.84 -14.37 11.68
CA ARG A 47 -9.81 -14.25 10.58
C ARG A 47 -10.60 -12.97 10.82
N ARG A 48 -10.50 -12.01 9.91
CA ARG A 48 -11.22 -10.74 9.99
C ARG A 48 -12.25 -10.66 8.87
N PRO A 49 -13.42 -10.02 9.09
CA PRO A 49 -14.34 -9.67 8.01
C PRO A 49 -13.57 -9.00 6.87
N ILE A 50 -13.98 -9.27 5.62
CA ILE A 50 -13.28 -8.71 4.46
C ILE A 50 -13.31 -7.19 4.50
N GLY A 51 -12.13 -6.60 4.29
CA GLY A 51 -11.95 -5.17 4.19
C GLY A 51 -11.63 -4.51 5.51
N SER A 52 -10.81 -3.47 5.42
CA SER A 52 -10.43 -2.61 6.52
C SER A 52 -11.28 -1.35 6.45
N TYR A 53 -12.33 -1.21 7.25
CA TYR A 53 -13.18 -0.02 7.24
C TYR A 53 -13.53 0.47 8.64
N GLU A 54 -13.64 1.79 8.77
CA GLU A 54 -14.06 2.48 10.00
C GLU A 54 -14.89 3.72 9.65
N LYS A 55 -15.65 4.23 10.63
CA LYS A 55 -16.41 5.48 10.48
C LYS A 55 -15.50 6.70 10.68
N LEU A 56 -14.64 6.99 9.71
CA LEU A 56 -13.68 8.10 9.77
C LEU A 56 -14.10 9.28 8.87
N LEU A 57 -14.71 8.99 7.72
CA LEU A 57 -15.00 9.98 6.68
C LEU A 57 -16.50 10.16 6.44
N CYS A 58 -16.88 11.36 6.01
CA CYS A 58 -18.18 11.59 5.40
C CYS A 58 -18.19 11.10 3.95
N LYS A 59 -19.38 10.90 3.37
CA LYS A 59 -19.57 10.41 2.00
C LYS A 59 -18.77 11.19 0.95
N GLU A 60 -18.74 12.52 1.05
CA GLU A 60 -18.05 13.38 0.09
C GLU A 60 -16.53 13.21 0.13
N CYS A 61 -15.96 13.14 1.33
CA CYS A 61 -14.52 12.94 1.54
C CYS A 61 -14.10 11.54 1.07
N ASP A 62 -14.89 10.52 1.39
CA ASP A 62 -14.62 9.15 0.95
C ASP A 62 -14.70 9.03 -0.59
N HIS A 63 -15.71 9.65 -1.22
CA HIS A 63 -15.85 9.66 -2.67
C HIS A 63 -14.69 10.37 -3.39
N MET A 64 -14.20 11.48 -2.83
CA MET A 64 -13.02 12.18 -3.35
C MET A 64 -11.80 11.26 -3.35
N LEU A 65 -11.54 10.54 -2.25
CA LEU A 65 -10.44 9.58 -2.17
C LEU A 65 -10.65 8.37 -3.09
N GLY A 66 -11.91 7.97 -3.30
CA GLY A 66 -12.30 6.89 -4.19
C GLY A 66 -11.83 7.09 -5.63
N VAL A 67 -11.68 8.33 -6.10
CA VAL A 67 -11.13 8.62 -7.44
C VAL A 67 -9.68 8.13 -7.57
N TYR A 68 -8.87 8.35 -6.54
CA TYR A 68 -7.48 7.89 -6.49
C TYR A 68 -7.40 6.37 -6.31
N ASP A 69 -8.28 5.80 -5.49
CA ASP A 69 -8.40 4.35 -5.29
C ASP A 69 -8.75 3.64 -6.62
N ASP A 70 -9.72 4.18 -7.36
CA ASP A 70 -10.15 3.67 -8.67
C ASP A 70 -9.06 3.73 -9.73
N TYR A 71 -8.22 4.76 -9.69
CA TYR A 71 -7.06 4.86 -10.57
C TYR A 71 -6.02 3.79 -10.23
N ALA A 72 -5.62 3.72 -8.96
CA ALA A 72 -4.56 2.82 -8.52
C ALA A 72 -4.92 1.34 -8.71
N GLN A 73 -6.18 0.95 -8.45
CA GLN A 73 -6.61 -0.44 -8.68
C GLN A 73 -6.52 -0.82 -10.16
N LYS A 74 -6.94 0.06 -11.09
CA LYS A 74 -6.84 -0.19 -12.53
C LYS A 74 -5.39 -0.32 -12.99
N LEU A 75 -4.52 0.52 -12.44
CA LEU A 75 -3.10 0.52 -12.81
C LEU A 75 -2.35 -0.70 -12.26
N LEU A 76 -2.52 -1.02 -10.98
CA LEU A 76 -1.73 -2.04 -10.29
C LEU A 76 -2.28 -3.45 -10.48
N LEU A 77 -3.61 -3.59 -10.62
CA LEU A 77 -4.30 -4.87 -10.78
C LEU A 77 -4.75 -5.14 -12.23
N GLY A 78 -4.42 -4.23 -13.14
CA GLY A 78 -4.68 -4.38 -14.57
C GLY A 78 -3.75 -5.40 -15.25
N ASP A 79 -3.29 -5.05 -16.45
CA ASP A 79 -2.54 -5.95 -17.32
C ASP A 79 -1.27 -6.54 -16.69
N SER A 80 -0.82 -7.67 -17.26
CA SER A 80 0.43 -8.30 -16.87
C SER A 80 1.61 -7.33 -17.00
N LEU A 81 2.34 -7.14 -15.90
CA LEU A 81 3.56 -6.33 -15.87
C LEU A 81 4.61 -6.86 -16.85
N LYS A 82 5.26 -5.94 -17.56
CA LYS A 82 6.39 -6.23 -18.45
C LYS A 82 7.70 -6.05 -17.70
N PHE A 83 8.72 -6.82 -18.05
CA PHE A 83 10.07 -6.60 -17.50
C PHE A 83 10.65 -5.28 -17.99
N TYR A 84 11.43 -4.64 -17.12
CA TYR A 84 12.22 -3.47 -17.49
C TYR A 84 13.34 -3.91 -18.44
N PRO A 85 13.50 -3.29 -19.64
CA PRO A 85 14.50 -3.71 -20.61
C PRO A 85 15.93 -3.67 -20.05
N ASN A 86 16.78 -4.63 -20.44
CA ASN A 86 18.22 -4.67 -20.10
C ASN A 86 18.54 -4.72 -18.59
N THR A 87 17.61 -5.18 -17.74
CA THR A 87 17.82 -5.28 -16.28
C THR A 87 17.97 -6.71 -15.77
N SER A 88 18.23 -7.71 -16.64
CA SER A 88 18.27 -9.12 -16.24
C SER A 88 17.03 -9.56 -15.43
N SER A 89 15.87 -8.99 -15.75
CA SER A 89 14.60 -9.22 -15.03
C SER A 89 14.61 -8.82 -13.54
N LEU A 90 15.44 -7.85 -13.14
CA LEU A 90 15.49 -7.31 -11.78
C LEU A 90 14.31 -6.38 -11.44
N ALA A 91 13.61 -5.86 -12.45
CA ALA A 91 12.46 -4.99 -12.25
C ALA A 91 11.38 -5.20 -13.32
N TYR A 92 10.15 -4.90 -12.97
CA TYR A 92 9.06 -4.66 -13.91
C TYR A 92 8.93 -3.17 -14.21
N ILE A 93 8.15 -2.85 -15.24
CA ILE A 93 7.92 -1.47 -15.69
C ILE A 93 6.45 -1.17 -15.95
N ILE A 94 6.02 0.00 -15.49
CA ILE A 94 4.79 0.67 -15.97
C ILE A 94 5.24 1.88 -16.79
N LYS A 95 4.99 1.83 -18.09
CA LYS A 95 5.48 2.85 -19.05
C LYS A 95 4.73 4.16 -18.96
N THR A 96 3.43 4.10 -18.71
CA THR A 96 2.55 5.27 -18.70
C THR A 96 1.67 5.19 -17.48
N TYR A 97 1.66 6.27 -16.70
CA TYR A 97 0.78 6.44 -15.56
C TYR A 97 0.57 7.93 -15.29
N ASP A 98 -0.48 8.24 -14.55
CA ASP A 98 -0.75 9.54 -14.00
C ASP A 98 -0.06 9.62 -12.64
N TYR A 99 0.99 10.42 -12.57
CA TYR A 99 1.78 10.59 -11.36
C TYR A 99 0.96 11.15 -10.20
N PHE A 100 0.13 12.14 -10.48
CA PHE A 100 -0.69 12.79 -9.48
C PHE A 100 -1.65 11.80 -8.85
N GLN A 101 -2.41 11.08 -9.68
CA GLN A 101 -3.42 10.12 -9.21
C GLN A 101 -2.78 8.98 -8.39
N LEU A 102 -1.66 8.41 -8.87
CA LEU A 102 -0.98 7.33 -8.15
C LEU A 102 -0.36 7.81 -6.83
N LYS A 103 0.25 8.99 -6.82
CA LYS A 103 0.86 9.52 -5.59
C LYS A 103 -0.21 9.93 -4.57
N MET A 104 -1.32 10.52 -5.01
CA MET A 104 -2.46 10.84 -4.15
C MET A 104 -3.11 9.60 -3.55
N PHE A 105 -3.19 8.49 -4.31
CA PHE A 105 -3.60 7.20 -3.75
C PHE A 105 -2.74 6.81 -2.55
N PHE A 106 -1.42 6.77 -2.71
CA PHE A 106 -0.51 6.36 -1.63
C PHE A 106 -0.49 7.35 -0.45
N ILE A 107 -0.57 8.65 -0.69
CA ILE A 107 -0.72 9.67 0.36
C ILE A 107 -2.01 9.44 1.16
N SER A 108 -3.14 9.23 0.47
CA SER A 108 -4.43 8.98 1.12
C SER A 108 -4.45 7.66 1.89
N LEU A 109 -3.77 6.62 1.38
CA LEU A 109 -3.63 5.33 2.04
C LEU A 109 -2.85 5.46 3.35
N LEU A 110 -1.72 6.17 3.32
CA LEU A 110 -0.92 6.44 4.50
C LEU A 110 -1.73 7.20 5.55
N TRP A 111 -2.37 8.30 5.14
CA TRP A 111 -3.12 9.15 6.05
C TRP A 111 -4.30 8.41 6.68
N ARG A 112 -5.13 7.70 5.88
CA ARG A 112 -6.24 6.89 6.41
C ARG A 112 -5.74 5.84 7.40
N SER A 113 -4.60 5.21 7.11
CA SER A 113 -4.00 4.19 7.97
C SER A 113 -3.52 4.77 9.30
N SER A 114 -2.92 5.97 9.32
CA SER A 114 -2.40 6.56 10.56
C SER A 114 -3.49 7.04 11.51
N ILE A 115 -4.68 7.39 11.00
CA ILE A 115 -5.82 7.82 11.82
C ILE A 115 -6.79 6.69 12.21
N SER A 116 -6.50 5.46 11.77
CA SER A 116 -7.33 4.28 12.02
C SER A 116 -7.06 3.72 13.42
N ASN A 117 -8.11 3.23 14.08
CA ASN A 117 -7.96 2.51 15.36
C ASN A 117 -7.94 0.98 15.16
N LEU A 118 -7.98 0.50 13.92
CA LEU A 118 -7.90 -0.94 13.66
C LEU A 118 -6.50 -1.46 14.02
N GLU A 119 -6.47 -2.62 14.70
CA GLU A 119 -5.25 -3.27 15.17
C GLU A 119 -4.23 -3.48 14.04
N GLU A 120 -4.68 -3.72 12.81
CA GLU A 120 -3.85 -3.90 11.62
C GLU A 120 -3.00 -2.69 11.24
N PHE A 121 -3.47 -1.46 11.50
CA PHE A 121 -2.74 -0.24 11.20
C PHE A 121 -1.98 0.32 12.42
N GLY A 122 -2.02 -0.35 13.57
CA GLY A 122 -1.41 0.14 14.80
C GLY A 122 0.12 0.34 14.77
N LEU A 123 0.81 -0.09 13.70
CA LEU A 123 2.23 0.20 13.46
C LEU A 123 2.46 1.38 12.51
N ILE A 124 1.41 1.87 11.85
CA ILE A 124 1.49 3.00 10.93
C ILE A 124 1.36 4.28 11.74
N ASP A 125 2.43 5.07 11.71
CA ASP A 125 2.54 6.30 12.47
C ASP A 125 3.18 7.37 11.60
N CYS A 126 2.41 8.44 11.36
CA CYS A 126 2.84 9.61 10.61
C CYS A 126 3.48 10.69 11.51
N GLY A 127 3.42 10.55 12.82
CA GLY A 127 3.87 11.52 13.80
C GLY A 127 3.44 12.95 13.43
N PRO A 128 4.39 13.91 13.29
CA PRO A 128 4.07 15.30 13.01
C PRO A 128 3.51 15.53 11.59
N TYR A 129 3.54 14.53 10.71
CA TYR A 129 3.13 14.67 9.32
C TYR A 129 1.65 14.39 9.07
N GLU A 130 0.90 13.88 10.06
CA GLU A 130 -0.51 13.52 9.87
C GLU A 130 -1.36 14.70 9.37
N GLU A 131 -1.24 15.86 10.03
CA GLU A 131 -2.00 17.05 9.65
C GLU A 131 -1.56 17.60 8.28
N LYS A 132 -0.26 17.50 7.97
CA LYS A 132 0.27 17.88 6.66
C LYS A 132 -0.31 17.01 5.54
N LEU A 133 -0.34 15.68 5.74
CA LEU A 133 -0.96 14.75 4.79
C LEU A 133 -2.45 15.06 4.61
N ARG A 134 -3.16 15.40 5.70
CA ARG A 134 -4.58 15.82 5.63
C ARG A 134 -4.76 17.06 4.75
N GLN A 135 -3.90 18.07 4.92
CA GLN A 135 -3.93 19.31 4.15
C GLN A 135 -3.63 19.05 2.67
N MET A 136 -2.58 18.27 2.38
CA MET A 136 -2.24 17.85 1.02
C MET A 136 -3.41 17.19 0.29
N ILE A 137 -4.17 16.34 0.99
CA ILE A 137 -5.39 15.71 0.46
C ILE A 137 -6.48 16.76 0.17
N LEU A 138 -6.75 17.68 1.09
CA LEU A 138 -7.78 18.71 0.88
C LEU A 138 -7.42 19.70 -0.23
N GLU A 139 -6.13 19.99 -0.37
CA GLU A 139 -5.60 20.93 -1.36
C GLU A 139 -5.36 20.27 -2.72
N ASN A 140 -5.55 18.94 -2.83
CA ASN A 140 -5.21 18.16 -4.02
C ASN A 140 -3.77 18.42 -4.48
N SER A 141 -2.83 18.27 -3.54
CA SER A 141 -1.40 18.55 -3.75
C SER A 141 -0.54 17.35 -3.37
N VAL A 142 0.43 17.02 -4.23
CA VAL A 142 1.37 15.90 -4.04
C VAL A 142 2.74 16.33 -3.51
N GLY A 143 2.95 17.63 -3.26
CA GLY A 143 4.22 18.18 -2.82
C GLY A 143 5.37 17.89 -3.80
N GLN A 144 6.61 17.89 -3.30
CA GLN A 144 7.79 17.53 -4.11
C GLN A 144 7.95 16.01 -4.27
N ASP A 145 8.65 15.53 -5.29
CA ASP A 145 8.86 14.09 -5.54
C ASP A 145 9.42 13.33 -4.34
N ASP A 146 10.39 13.94 -3.65
CA ASP A 146 11.05 13.36 -2.47
C ASP A 146 10.18 13.40 -1.20
N GLU A 147 9.17 14.26 -1.20
CA GLU A 147 8.23 14.39 -0.11
C GLU A 147 7.23 13.23 -0.14
N PHE A 148 7.18 12.46 0.95
CA PHE A 148 6.49 11.18 1.01
C PHE A 148 6.83 10.27 -0.17
N SER A 149 8.12 10.24 -0.55
CA SER A 149 8.61 9.46 -1.69
C SER A 149 8.16 8.00 -1.61
N ILE A 150 7.69 7.47 -2.74
CA ILE A 150 7.17 6.10 -2.85
C ILE A 150 8.04 5.32 -3.81
N PHE A 151 8.43 4.10 -3.44
CA PHE A 151 8.90 3.10 -4.41
C PHE A 151 8.18 1.77 -4.19
N ILE A 152 8.12 0.97 -5.26
CA ILE A 152 7.28 -0.22 -5.33
C ILE A 152 8.16 -1.43 -5.57
N ALA A 153 7.91 -2.49 -4.83
CA ALA A 153 8.42 -3.82 -5.13
C ALA A 153 7.25 -4.79 -5.35
N LYS A 154 7.54 -5.92 -5.99
CA LYS A 154 6.61 -7.04 -6.17
C LYS A 154 7.34 -8.34 -5.86
N PHE A 155 6.75 -9.15 -4.98
CA PHE A 155 7.21 -10.51 -4.71
C PHE A 155 7.03 -11.39 -5.95
N ASP A 156 8.04 -12.20 -6.22
CA ASP A 156 8.03 -13.19 -7.28
C ASP A 156 8.79 -14.43 -6.80
N SER A 157 8.62 -15.54 -7.52
CA SER A 157 9.40 -16.76 -7.27
C SER A 157 9.49 -17.57 -8.54
N LYS A 158 10.58 -18.32 -8.68
CA LYS A 158 10.70 -19.34 -9.75
C LYS A 158 9.74 -20.51 -9.51
N ASP A 159 9.38 -20.77 -8.26
CA ASP A 159 8.34 -21.73 -7.93
C ASP A 159 6.95 -21.10 -8.11
N LYS A 160 6.18 -21.63 -9.07
CA LYS A 160 4.84 -21.14 -9.39
C LYS A 160 3.87 -21.22 -8.22
N LYS A 161 4.02 -22.21 -7.32
CA LYS A 161 3.16 -22.34 -6.13
C LYS A 161 3.50 -21.25 -5.11
N ILE A 162 4.80 -21.04 -4.85
CA ILE A 162 5.26 -19.98 -3.94
C ILE A 162 4.90 -18.59 -4.48
N LYS A 163 5.06 -18.37 -5.79
CA LYS A 163 4.60 -17.15 -6.46
C LYS A 163 3.11 -16.91 -6.23
N LYS A 164 2.27 -17.92 -6.47
CA LYS A 164 0.82 -17.81 -6.26
C LYS A 164 0.48 -17.47 -4.81
N ILE A 165 1.19 -18.06 -3.85
CA ILE A 165 1.05 -17.73 -2.43
C ILE A 165 1.39 -16.26 -2.17
N ALA A 166 2.47 -15.73 -2.75
CA ALA A 166 2.84 -14.32 -2.63
C ALA A 166 1.76 -13.40 -3.21
N GLU A 167 1.18 -13.76 -4.34
CA GLU A 167 0.13 -12.99 -5.02
C GLU A 167 -1.21 -13.03 -4.27
N SER A 168 -1.47 -14.12 -3.54
CA SER A 168 -2.71 -14.36 -2.79
C SER A 168 -2.61 -14.11 -1.29
N SER A 169 -1.53 -13.47 -0.80
CA SER A 169 -1.33 -13.16 0.62
C SER A 169 -1.23 -11.66 0.83
N ILE A 170 -1.86 -11.15 1.91
CA ILE A 170 -1.65 -9.78 2.39
C ILE A 170 -1.14 -9.82 3.82
N LEU A 171 0.01 -9.19 4.03
CA LEU A 171 0.60 -9.00 5.34
C LEU A 171 0.11 -7.68 5.94
N LEU A 172 0.18 -7.59 7.27
CA LEU A 172 -0.11 -6.38 7.99
C LEU A 172 0.87 -5.25 7.60
N PRO A 173 0.39 -4.01 7.45
CA PRO A 173 1.26 -2.86 7.30
C PRO A 173 2.28 -2.79 8.44
N ALA A 174 3.48 -2.32 8.10
CA ALA A 174 4.62 -2.32 9.02
C ALA A 174 5.37 -0.99 8.95
N LYS A 175 6.27 -0.79 9.91
CA LYS A 175 7.26 0.28 9.88
C LYS A 175 8.64 -0.32 9.69
N GLN A 176 9.44 0.30 8.82
CA GLN A 176 10.80 -0.13 8.54
C GLN A 176 11.74 1.08 8.51
N LYS A 177 12.98 0.87 8.96
CA LYS A 177 14.06 1.83 8.77
C LYS A 177 14.95 1.34 7.64
N ILE A 178 15.17 2.17 6.62
CA ILE A 178 15.98 1.87 5.44
C ILE A 178 16.97 3.03 5.28
N ASP A 179 18.27 2.74 5.27
CA ASP A 179 19.35 3.74 5.28
C ASP A 179 19.14 4.84 6.33
N GLY A 180 18.67 4.43 7.52
CA GLY A 180 18.41 5.35 8.64
C GLY A 180 17.12 6.17 8.52
N LEU A 181 16.39 6.12 7.40
CA LEU A 181 15.14 6.83 7.14
C LEU A 181 13.92 5.97 7.51
N ASN A 182 12.84 6.62 7.95
CA ASN A 182 11.61 5.94 8.32
C ASN A 182 10.70 5.70 7.10
N TYR A 183 10.18 4.49 6.98
CA TYR A 183 9.23 4.09 5.95
C TYR A 183 8.03 3.38 6.58
N SER A 184 6.85 3.74 6.11
CA SER A 184 5.64 2.93 6.24
C SER A 184 5.60 1.93 5.08
N ILE A 185 5.38 0.67 5.41
CA ILE A 185 5.33 -0.45 4.47
C ILE A 185 3.90 -0.93 4.35
N PHE A 186 3.39 -0.98 3.13
CA PHE A 186 2.08 -1.54 2.82
C PHE A 186 2.23 -2.76 1.92
N TYR A 187 1.41 -3.78 2.17
CA TYR A 187 1.30 -4.95 1.33
C TYR A 187 -0.07 -4.92 0.67
N LEU A 188 -0.09 -4.92 -0.66
CA LEU A 188 -1.32 -4.95 -1.45
C LEU A 188 -1.41 -6.31 -2.16
N SER A 189 -2.60 -6.66 -2.67
CA SER A 189 -2.78 -7.90 -3.45
C SER A 189 -1.82 -7.99 -4.63
N ASN A 190 -1.72 -9.19 -5.21
CA ASN A 190 -0.80 -9.46 -6.31
C ASN A 190 0.67 -9.26 -5.87
N GLY A 191 0.96 -9.45 -4.58
CA GLY A 191 2.33 -9.46 -4.05
C GLY A 191 3.05 -8.11 -4.06
N TYR A 192 2.33 -7.00 -4.16
CA TYR A 192 2.96 -5.67 -4.10
C TYR A 192 3.39 -5.32 -2.68
N LYS A 193 4.60 -4.77 -2.57
CA LYS A 193 5.14 -4.18 -1.35
C LYS A 193 5.48 -2.71 -1.64
N ILE A 194 4.82 -1.82 -0.94
CA ILE A 194 4.94 -0.38 -1.12
C ILE A 194 5.81 0.18 0.00
N TYR A 195 6.81 0.96 -0.36
CA TYR A 195 7.67 1.67 0.57
C TYR A 195 7.33 3.15 0.48
N LEU A 196 6.81 3.71 1.57
CA LEU A 196 6.40 5.10 1.62
C LEU A 196 7.18 5.83 2.72
N LYS A 197 8.02 6.78 2.32
CA LYS A 197 8.90 7.49 3.24
C LYS A 197 8.09 8.41 4.15
N VAL A 198 8.36 8.35 5.45
CA VAL A 198 7.76 9.23 6.48
C VAL A 198 8.90 9.88 7.27
N ASP A 199 9.70 10.69 6.57
CA ASP A 199 10.90 11.32 7.11
C ASP A 199 11.17 12.66 6.43
N LYS A 200 11.69 13.64 7.17
CA LYS A 200 12.06 14.97 6.65
C LYS A 200 13.34 14.96 5.84
N ARG A 201 14.19 13.95 6.04
CA ARG A 201 15.47 13.83 5.34
C ARG A 201 15.23 13.36 3.90
N LYS A 202 16.15 13.75 3.02
CA LYS A 202 16.09 13.35 1.61
C LYS A 202 16.20 11.84 1.47
N THR A 203 15.55 11.31 0.45
CA THR A 203 15.70 9.90 0.06
C THR A 203 17.17 9.64 -0.25
N ALA A 204 17.70 8.52 0.23
CA ALA A 204 19.08 8.14 -0.05
C ALA A 204 19.27 8.02 -1.58
N ASP A 205 20.42 8.48 -2.07
CA ASP A 205 20.69 8.61 -3.52
C ASP A 205 20.48 7.30 -4.29
N VAL A 206 20.75 6.17 -3.64
CA VAL A 206 20.54 4.83 -4.20
C VAL A 206 19.07 4.53 -4.56
N TYR A 207 18.11 5.15 -3.86
CA TYR A 207 16.67 4.95 -4.10
C TYR A 207 16.04 6.04 -4.97
N VAL A 208 16.70 7.17 -5.23
CA VAL A 208 16.14 8.30 -6.02
C VAL A 208 15.74 7.89 -7.44
N LYS A 209 16.34 6.84 -7.99
CA LYS A 209 15.97 6.30 -9.31
C LYS A 209 14.73 5.40 -9.27
N LEU A 210 14.33 4.95 -8.09
CA LEU A 210 13.23 4.01 -7.87
C LEU A 210 11.95 4.71 -7.41
N ILE A 211 12.05 5.95 -6.91
CA ILE A 211 10.87 6.68 -6.46
C ILE A 211 9.97 7.06 -7.63
N LEU A 212 8.66 7.12 -7.37
CA LEU A 212 7.69 7.73 -8.27
C LEU A 212 8.09 9.17 -8.57
N LYS A 213 8.02 9.53 -9.84
CA LYS A 213 8.34 10.88 -10.29
C LYS A 213 7.63 11.21 -11.60
N GLU A 214 7.13 12.42 -11.69
CA GLU A 214 6.49 12.93 -12.90
C GLU A 214 7.41 12.82 -14.12
N GLY A 215 6.85 12.39 -15.25
CA GLY A 215 7.58 12.21 -16.51
C GLY A 215 8.56 11.03 -16.54
N ARG A 216 8.67 10.23 -15.46
CA ARG A 216 9.45 8.97 -15.46
C ARG A 216 8.53 7.77 -15.58
N GLN A 217 9.09 6.62 -15.93
CA GLN A 217 8.38 5.34 -15.88
C GLN A 217 8.45 4.79 -14.45
N VAL A 218 7.45 4.01 -14.03
CA VAL A 218 7.52 3.34 -12.72
C VAL A 218 8.38 2.10 -12.86
N ALA A 219 9.48 2.06 -12.11
CA ALA A 219 10.23 0.83 -11.89
C ALA A 219 9.66 0.10 -10.67
N ILE A 220 9.29 -1.17 -10.85
CA ILE A 220 8.80 -2.03 -9.78
C ILE A 220 9.89 -3.06 -9.50
N LEU A 221 10.55 -2.96 -8.36
CA LEU A 221 11.60 -3.90 -7.99
C LEU A 221 11.03 -5.31 -7.89
N ARG A 222 11.65 -6.26 -8.58
CA ARG A 222 11.27 -7.67 -8.47
C ARG A 222 12.03 -8.30 -7.31
N MET A 223 11.31 -8.88 -6.37
CA MET A 223 11.87 -9.66 -5.28
C MET A 223 11.67 -11.15 -5.63
N ASP A 224 12.58 -11.71 -6.42
CA ASP A 224 12.40 -13.00 -7.11
C ASP A 224 12.74 -14.27 -6.29
N ASP A 225 13.15 -14.07 -5.03
CA ASP A 225 13.36 -15.11 -4.03
C ASP A 225 12.38 -14.90 -2.85
N TYR A 226 11.06 -14.84 -3.10
CA TYR A 226 10.06 -14.62 -2.04
C TYR A 226 10.26 -15.58 -0.86
N GLU A 227 10.57 -16.85 -1.11
CA GLU A 227 10.81 -17.88 -0.10
C GLU A 227 12.00 -17.58 0.85
N LYS A 228 12.88 -16.65 0.50
CA LYS A 228 14.02 -16.22 1.34
C LYS A 228 13.72 -14.94 2.13
N THR A 229 12.55 -14.34 1.92
CA THR A 229 12.19 -13.06 2.54
C THR A 229 11.72 -13.25 3.99
N PRO A 230 11.91 -12.24 4.86
CA PRO A 230 11.27 -12.21 6.18
C PRO A 230 9.76 -12.38 6.12
N GLU A 231 9.12 -11.85 5.08
CA GLU A 231 7.69 -11.92 4.81
C GLU A 231 7.19 -13.36 4.63
N TYR A 232 7.92 -14.17 3.88
CA TYR A 232 7.61 -15.59 3.74
C TYR A 232 7.77 -16.35 5.06
N LYS A 233 8.80 -16.03 5.86
CA LYS A 233 8.96 -16.62 7.19
C LYS A 233 7.78 -16.27 8.10
N ILE A 234 7.38 -15.01 8.11
CA ILE A 234 6.19 -14.53 8.86
C ILE A 234 4.95 -15.32 8.44
N LEU A 235 4.76 -15.55 7.14
CA LEU A 235 3.67 -16.39 6.63
C LEU A 235 3.77 -17.84 7.13
N LEU A 236 4.93 -18.49 7.08
CA LEU A 236 5.09 -19.87 7.55
C LEU A 236 4.83 -20.02 9.05
N ASP A 237 5.24 -19.04 9.85
CA ASP A 237 5.00 -19.03 11.30
C ASP A 237 3.50 -18.95 11.65
N THR A 238 2.62 -18.67 10.67
CA THR A 238 1.15 -18.65 10.89
C THR A 238 0.43 -19.97 10.68
N VAL A 239 1.08 -20.91 9.97
CA VAL A 239 0.52 -22.23 9.64
C VAL A 239 0.90 -23.29 10.68
N ARG A 240 1.85 -22.96 11.56
CA ARG A 240 2.26 -23.77 12.71
C ARG A 240 1.42 -23.44 13.93
#